data_AF-A0A849UU46-F1
#
_entry.id   AF-A0A849UU46-F1
#
_cell.length_a   1.000
_cell.length_b   1.000
_cell.length_c   1.000
_cell.angle_alpha   90.00
_cell.angle_beta   90.00
_cell.angle_gamma   90.00
#
_symmetry.space_group_name_H-M   'P 1'
#
loop_
_entity.id
_entity.type
_entity.pdbx_description
1 polymer ?
#
loop_
_entity_poly.entity_id
_entity_poly.type
_entity_poly.pdbx_seq_one_letter_code
_entity_poly.pdbx_strand_id
1 'polypeptide(L)'
;MQHRINPDIDIVNYVLEQVLKAKPNDSFCKSIQTQYLERGGLSKKQLEGLHGKALRISGINTGKLATLEAIIKKMHVTQRSTVTIKNVVEEKDVEVEKMLSEILKLYPTHKRVLLFNTKFIKENKLITVEKTELEKFYKLLIKK
;
A
#
# COMPACT_ATOMS: atom_id res chain seq x y z
N MET A 1 2.52 25.85 20.56
CA MET A 1 2.94 27.09 19.88
C MET A 1 1.97 27.34 18.73
N GLN A 2 1.00 28.23 18.92
CA GLN A 2 0.12 28.66 17.84
C GLN A 2 0.94 29.56 16.91
N HIS A 3 1.25 29.07 15.71
CA HIS A 3 1.81 29.94 14.68
C HIS A 3 0.75 30.98 14.33
N ARG A 4 0.89 32.19 14.89
CA ARG A 4 0.19 33.36 14.38
C ARG A 4 0.74 33.62 12.99
N ILE A 5 0.03 33.13 11.98
CA ILE A 5 0.27 33.49 10.59
C ILE A 5 0.21 35.01 10.54
N ASN A 6 1.31 35.67 10.16
CA ASN A 6 1.29 37.10 9.93
C ASN A 6 0.59 37.31 8.57
N PRO A 7 -0.63 37.88 8.54
CA PRO A 7 -1.46 37.90 7.34
C PRO A 7 -0.81 38.66 6.18
N ASP A 8 0.12 39.56 6.49
CA ASP A 8 0.85 40.37 5.49
C ASP A 8 1.83 39.54 4.64
N ILE A 9 2.20 38.34 5.10
CA ILE A 9 3.15 37.44 4.42
C ILE A 9 2.50 36.07 4.11
N ASP A 10 1.17 35.93 4.24
CA ASP A 10 0.50 34.68 3.95
C ASP A 10 0.31 34.46 2.43
N ILE A 11 1.35 33.89 1.83
CA ILE A 11 1.38 33.56 0.40
C ILE A 11 0.33 32.48 0.06
N VAL A 12 0.07 31.53 0.95
CA VAL A 12 -0.87 30.44 0.70
C VAL A 12 -2.29 30.99 0.64
N ASN A 13 -2.70 31.79 1.62
CA ASN A 13 -4.02 32.43 1.62
C ASN A 13 -4.17 33.39 0.44
N TYR A 14 -3.13 34.19 0.14
CA TYR A 14 -3.14 35.07 -1.03
C TYR A 14 -3.43 34.31 -2.32
N VAL A 15 -2.71 33.20 -2.57
CA VAL A 15 -2.91 32.41 -3.79
C VAL A 15 -4.30 31.76 -3.80
N LEU A 16 -4.79 31.27 -2.67
CA LEU A 16 -6.16 30.74 -2.55
C LEU A 16 -7.23 31.77 -2.95
N GLU A 17 -7.12 32.98 -2.43
CA GLU A 17 -8.05 34.06 -2.76
C GLU A 17 -8.00 34.44 -4.25
N GLN A 18 -6.80 34.54 -4.83
CA GLN A 18 -6.68 34.84 -6.27
C GLN A 18 -7.30 33.74 -7.13
N VAL A 19 -7.08 32.47 -6.75
CA VAL A 19 -7.67 31.34 -7.47
C VAL A 19 -9.19 31.34 -7.35
N LEU A 20 -9.74 31.60 -6.17
CA LEU A 20 -11.19 31.65 -5.96
C LEU A 20 -11.85 32.88 -6.57
N LYS A 21 -11.15 34.02 -6.67
CA LYS A 21 -11.61 35.19 -7.42
C LYS A 21 -11.75 34.88 -8.90
N ALA A 22 -10.78 34.19 -9.49
CA ALA A 22 -10.82 33.81 -10.91
C ALA A 22 -11.76 32.62 -11.18
N LYS A 23 -11.90 31.69 -10.24
CA LYS A 23 -12.73 30.48 -10.34
C LYS A 23 -13.56 30.25 -9.07
N PRO A 24 -14.66 31.00 -8.89
CA PRO A 24 -15.50 30.88 -7.69
C PRO A 24 -16.16 29.51 -7.53
N ASN A 25 -16.34 28.76 -8.61
CA ASN A 25 -17.02 27.46 -8.60
C ASN A 25 -16.08 26.26 -8.34
N ASP A 26 -14.80 26.51 -8.05
CA ASP A 26 -13.83 25.45 -7.78
C ASP A 26 -14.04 24.84 -6.39
N SER A 27 -14.72 23.69 -6.35
CA SER A 27 -15.04 22.98 -5.10
C SER A 27 -13.79 22.53 -4.32
N PHE A 28 -12.70 22.20 -5.03
CA PHE A 28 -11.43 21.85 -4.41
C PHE A 28 -10.83 23.04 -3.68
N CYS A 29 -10.71 24.20 -4.34
CA CYS A 29 -10.14 25.41 -3.74
C CYS A 29 -10.95 25.92 -2.55
N LYS A 30 -12.29 25.83 -2.61
CA LYS A 30 -13.18 26.13 -1.49
C LYS A 30 -12.90 25.23 -0.29
N SER A 31 -12.84 23.92 -0.51
CA SER A 31 -12.59 22.94 0.55
C SER A 31 -11.24 23.16 1.24
N ILE A 32 -10.17 23.39 0.48
CA ILE A 32 -8.84 23.61 1.07
C ILE A 32 -8.71 24.99 1.71
N GLN A 33 -9.45 26.00 1.26
CA GLN A 33 -9.51 27.30 1.93
C GLN A 33 -10.10 27.18 3.33
N THR A 34 -11.25 26.51 3.47
CA THR A 34 -11.85 26.24 4.78
C THR A 34 -10.89 25.48 5.68
N GLN A 35 -10.29 24.39 5.18
CA GLN A 35 -9.30 23.63 5.96
C GLN A 35 -8.12 24.49 6.39
N TYR A 36 -7.61 25.35 5.51
CA TYR A 36 -6.48 26.22 5.82
C TYR A 36 -6.83 27.27 6.88
N LEU A 37 -8.03 27.86 6.82
CA LEU A 37 -8.50 28.80 7.84
C LEU A 37 -8.72 28.12 9.20
N GLU A 38 -9.21 26.89 9.21
CA GLU A 38 -9.47 26.13 10.45
C GLU A 38 -8.19 25.64 11.13
N ARG A 39 -7.24 25.10 10.36
CA ARG A 39 -6.06 24.39 10.91
C ARG A 39 -4.71 25.08 10.64
N GLY A 40 -4.68 26.13 9.83
CA GLY A 40 -3.48 26.91 9.49
C GLY A 40 -2.46 26.21 8.58
N GLY A 41 -2.77 25.02 8.06
CA GLY A 41 -1.83 24.21 7.29
C GLY A 41 -2.48 23.38 6.19
N LEU A 42 -1.71 23.06 5.15
CA LEU A 42 -2.12 22.19 4.05
C LEU A 42 -1.08 21.10 3.81
N SER A 43 -1.53 19.94 3.34
CA SER A 43 -0.62 18.89 2.90
C SER A 43 0.11 19.29 1.62
N LYS A 44 1.30 18.72 1.38
CA LYS A 44 2.11 18.99 0.18
C LYS A 44 1.31 18.82 -1.11
N LYS A 45 0.53 17.73 -1.21
CA LYS A 45 -0.33 17.45 -2.38
C LYS A 45 -1.42 18.51 -2.60
N GLN A 46 -1.97 19.05 -1.52
CA GLN A 46 -2.95 20.13 -1.60
C GLN A 46 -2.32 21.42 -2.12
N LEU A 47 -1.10 21.75 -1.68
CA LEU A 47 -0.35 22.91 -2.17
C LEU A 47 0.09 22.73 -3.64
N GLU A 48 0.50 21.53 -4.05
CA GLU A 48 0.78 21.19 -5.46
C GLU A 48 -0.47 21.38 -6.33
N GLY A 49 -1.63 20.89 -5.86
CA GLY A 49 -2.91 21.09 -6.53
C GLY A 49 -3.31 22.57 -6.64
N LEU A 50 -3.07 23.35 -5.58
CA LEU A 50 -3.28 24.80 -5.59
C LEU A 50 -2.37 25.50 -6.60
N HIS A 51 -1.06 25.20 -6.56
CA HIS A 51 -0.07 25.78 -7.48
C HIS A 51 -0.42 25.49 -8.94
N GLY A 52 -0.78 24.24 -9.26
CA GLY A 52 -1.19 23.86 -10.61
C GLY A 52 -2.46 24.57 -11.10
N LYS A 53 -3.40 24.90 -10.21
CA LYS A 53 -4.59 25.70 -10.55
C LYS A 53 -4.23 27.18 -10.74
N ALA A 54 -3.36 27.72 -9.88
CA ALA A 54 -2.92 29.09 -9.93
C ALA A 54 -2.12 29.41 -11.21
N LEU A 55 -1.29 28.48 -11.69
CA LEU A 55 -0.56 28.63 -12.96
C LEU A 55 -1.46 28.81 -14.19
N ARG A 56 -2.71 28.35 -14.13
CA ARG A 56 -3.69 28.45 -15.23
C ARG A 56 -4.45 29.77 -15.24
N ILE A 57 -4.20 30.65 -14.28
CA ILE A 57 -4.86 31.94 -14.14
C ILE A 57 -3.85 33.03 -14.48
N SER A 58 -4.18 33.85 -15.48
CA SER A 58 -3.39 35.04 -15.81
C SER A 58 -3.57 36.11 -14.74
N GLY A 59 -2.49 36.82 -14.40
CA GLY A 59 -2.52 37.97 -13.48
C GLY A 59 -2.14 37.69 -12.03
N ILE A 60 -1.82 36.44 -11.65
CA ILE A 60 -1.25 36.15 -10.34
C ILE A 60 0.23 36.58 -10.32
N ASN A 61 0.65 37.21 -9.22
CA ASN A 61 2.05 37.63 -9.04
C ASN A 61 3.00 36.41 -9.10
N THR A 62 3.94 36.45 -10.05
CA THR A 62 4.89 35.38 -10.33
C THR A 62 5.86 35.11 -9.17
N GLY A 63 6.30 36.16 -8.46
CA GLY A 63 7.15 36.02 -7.28
C GLY A 63 6.45 35.26 -6.15
N LYS A 64 5.17 35.53 -5.91
CA LYS A 64 4.38 34.80 -4.90
C LYS A 64 4.14 33.34 -5.30
N LEU A 65 3.94 33.05 -6.59
CA LEU A 65 3.87 31.67 -7.10
C LEU A 65 5.19 30.92 -6.92
N ALA A 66 6.33 31.57 -7.21
CA ALA A 66 7.64 30.98 -7.00
C ALA A 66 7.89 30.67 -5.52
N THR A 67 7.45 31.54 -4.60
CA THR A 67 7.56 31.25 -3.17
C THR A 67 6.67 30.09 -2.72
N LEU A 68 5.45 29.98 -3.28
CA LEU A 68 4.59 28.81 -3.04
C LEU A 68 5.28 27.51 -3.51
N GLU A 69 5.91 27.54 -4.69
CA GLU A 69 6.69 26.41 -5.20
C GLU A 69 7.87 26.06 -4.29
N ALA A 70 8.59 27.06 -3.77
CA ALA A 70 9.68 26.85 -2.83
C ALA A 70 9.21 26.21 -1.50
N ILE A 71 8.05 26.63 -0.99
CA ILE A 71 7.41 26.02 0.19
C ILE A 71 7.13 24.54 -0.09
N ILE A 72 6.53 24.22 -1.24
CA ILE A 72 6.22 22.83 -1.65
C ILE A 72 7.50 21.98 -1.72
N LYS A 73 8.57 22.50 -2.34
CA LYS A 73 9.84 21.79 -2.48
C LYS A 73 10.51 21.50 -1.14
N LYS A 74 10.38 22.40 -0.15
CA LYS A 74 10.91 22.21 1.20
C LYS A 74 10.19 21.11 1.99
N MET A 75 8.95 20.76 1.63
CA MET A 75 8.19 19.74 2.35
C MET A 75 8.71 18.32 2.07
N HIS A 76 9.02 17.59 3.15
CA HIS A 76 9.44 16.20 3.11
C HIS A 76 8.34 15.28 2.55
N VAL A 77 8.74 14.27 1.76
CA VAL A 77 7.84 13.25 1.21
C VAL A 77 8.22 11.90 1.80
N THR A 78 7.35 11.36 2.65
CA THR A 78 7.47 9.97 3.09
C THR A 78 6.88 9.06 2.01
N GLN A 79 7.74 8.32 1.31
CA GLN A 79 7.28 7.28 0.39
C GLN A 79 6.83 6.06 1.20
N ARG A 80 5.68 5.48 0.86
CA ARG A 80 5.25 4.20 1.45
C ARG A 80 6.06 3.09 0.78
N SER A 81 6.67 2.22 1.59
CA SER A 81 7.42 1.06 1.09
C SER A 81 6.53 0.20 0.19
N THR A 82 7.02 -0.12 -1.00
CA THR A 82 6.34 -1.05 -1.90
C THR A 82 6.35 -2.43 -1.28
N VAL A 83 5.17 -3.05 -1.12
CA VAL A 83 5.05 -4.42 -0.61
C VAL A 83 5.81 -5.34 -1.57
N THR A 84 6.92 -5.90 -1.11
CA THR A 84 7.67 -6.90 -1.90
C THR A 84 6.89 -8.22 -1.81
N ILE A 85 5.99 -8.45 -2.76
CA ILE A 85 5.32 -9.74 -2.90
C ILE A 85 6.35 -10.71 -3.49
N LYS A 86 7.06 -11.44 -2.63
CA LYS A 86 7.87 -12.57 -3.08
C LYS A 86 6.90 -13.67 -3.52
N ASN A 87 6.62 -13.76 -4.81
CA ASN A 87 6.09 -15.00 -5.40
C ASN A 87 7.22 -16.02 -5.37
N VAL A 88 7.46 -16.64 -4.21
CA VAL A 88 8.20 -17.88 -4.17
C VAL A 88 7.25 -18.92 -4.77
N VAL A 89 7.51 -19.29 -6.02
CA VAL A 89 6.95 -20.52 -6.58
C VAL A 89 7.58 -21.63 -5.77
N GLU A 90 6.89 -22.09 -4.72
CA GLU A 90 7.38 -23.21 -3.90
C GLU A 90 7.39 -24.47 -4.77
N GLU A 91 8.58 -25.02 -5.01
CA GLU A 91 8.77 -26.28 -5.73
C GLU A 91 8.09 -27.40 -4.96
N LYS A 92 7.18 -28.12 -5.64
CA LYS A 92 6.48 -29.27 -5.08
C LYS A 92 7.48 -30.34 -4.63
N ASP A 93 7.33 -30.83 -3.41
CA ASP A 93 8.14 -31.94 -2.89
C ASP A 93 7.70 -33.26 -3.55
N VAL A 94 8.45 -33.68 -4.58
CA VAL A 94 8.18 -34.88 -5.40
C VAL A 94 8.23 -36.16 -4.57
N GLU A 95 8.98 -36.20 -3.46
CA GLU A 95 9.07 -37.37 -2.60
C GLU A 95 7.77 -37.56 -1.80
N VAL A 96 7.23 -36.47 -1.27
CA VAL A 96 5.97 -36.48 -0.50
C VAL A 96 4.80 -36.95 -1.38
N GLU A 97 4.74 -36.47 -2.63
CA GLU A 97 3.70 -36.87 -3.59
C GLU A 97 3.72 -38.39 -3.89
N LYS A 98 4.93 -38.97 -4.02
CA LYS A 98 5.10 -40.41 -4.24
C LYS A 98 4.63 -41.21 -3.02
N MET A 99 5.05 -40.82 -1.82
CA MET A 99 4.69 -41.51 -0.57
C MET A 99 3.17 -41.49 -0.32
N LEU A 100 2.52 -40.35 -0.56
CA LEU A 100 1.06 -40.22 -0.46
C LEU A 100 0.35 -41.15 -1.45
N SER A 101 0.79 -41.14 -2.70
CA SER A 101 0.19 -41.95 -3.77
C SER A 101 0.32 -43.45 -3.51
N GLU A 102 1.49 -43.90 -3.04
CA GLU A 102 1.73 -45.31 -2.73
C GLU A 102 0.89 -45.81 -1.55
N ILE A 103 0.80 -45.02 -0.47
CA ILE A 103 -0.01 -45.41 0.69
C ILE A 103 -1.50 -45.42 0.34
N LEU A 104 -2.00 -44.41 -0.37
CA LEU A 104 -3.43 -44.35 -0.75
C LEU A 104 -3.82 -45.42 -1.78
N LYS A 105 -2.88 -45.93 -2.57
CA LYS A 105 -3.12 -47.06 -3.47
C LYS A 105 -3.44 -48.36 -2.72
N LEU A 106 -2.75 -48.60 -1.59
CA LEU A 106 -2.97 -49.81 -0.76
C LEU A 106 -4.04 -49.60 0.31
N TYR A 107 -4.16 -48.38 0.84
CA TYR A 107 -5.08 -48.02 1.92
C TYR A 107 -5.88 -46.75 1.57
N PRO A 108 -6.86 -46.85 0.65
CA PRO A 108 -7.61 -45.69 0.16
C PRO A 108 -8.43 -44.98 1.24
N THR A 109 -8.77 -45.68 2.34
CA THR A 109 -9.58 -45.14 3.45
C THR A 109 -8.73 -44.62 4.61
N HIS A 110 -7.41 -44.47 4.44
CA HIS A 110 -6.52 -44.03 5.52
C HIS A 110 -6.70 -42.53 5.86
N LYS A 111 -7.54 -42.23 6.87
CA LYS A 111 -7.98 -40.87 7.25
C LYS A 111 -6.86 -39.83 7.36
N ARG A 112 -5.73 -40.16 8.01
CA ARG A 112 -4.62 -39.19 8.20
C ARG A 112 -3.85 -38.87 6.92
N VAL A 113 -3.60 -39.87 6.07
CA VAL A 113 -2.90 -39.70 4.78
C VAL A 113 -3.81 -38.98 3.77
N LEU A 114 -5.12 -39.24 3.81
CA LEU A 114 -6.11 -38.49 3.04
C LEU A 114 -6.10 -36.99 3.40
N LEU A 115 -6.03 -36.68 4.71
CA LEU A 115 -5.91 -35.29 5.18
C LEU A 115 -4.63 -34.64 4.66
N PHE A 116 -3.49 -35.34 4.70
CA PHE A 116 -2.22 -34.83 4.17
C PHE A 116 -2.27 -34.61 2.66
N ASN A 117 -2.92 -35.51 1.90
CA ASN A 117 -3.10 -35.34 0.47
C ASN A 117 -3.93 -34.09 0.12
N THR A 118 -5.04 -33.87 0.82
CA THR A 118 -5.87 -32.66 0.63
C THR A 118 -5.08 -31.38 0.95
N LYS A 119 -4.26 -31.38 2.00
CA LYS A 119 -3.40 -30.25 2.34
C LYS A 119 -2.32 -30.02 1.29
N PHE A 120 -1.66 -31.09 0.84
CA PHE A 120 -0.62 -31.03 -0.18
C PHE A 120 -1.15 -30.50 -1.52
N ILE A 121 -2.37 -30.87 -1.93
CA ILE A 121 -3.02 -30.32 -3.14
C ILE A 121 -3.26 -28.81 -3.02
N LYS A 122 -3.60 -28.32 -1.82
CA LYS A 122 -3.94 -26.91 -1.59
C LYS A 122 -2.72 -26.02 -1.43
N GLU A 123 -1.72 -26.49 -0.68
CA GLU A 123 -0.59 -25.68 -0.21
C GLU A 123 0.75 -26.11 -0.84
N ASN A 124 0.77 -27.16 -1.67
CA ASN A 124 1.95 -27.76 -2.31
C ASN A 124 3.07 -28.19 -1.35
N LYS A 125 2.79 -28.21 -0.05
CA LYS A 125 3.77 -28.50 1.01
C LYS A 125 3.09 -29.09 2.24
N LEU A 126 3.83 -29.89 2.98
CA LEU A 126 3.48 -30.35 4.32
C LEU A 126 4.44 -29.72 5.34
N ILE A 127 3.94 -29.51 6.55
CA ILE A 127 4.77 -29.02 7.66
C ILE A 127 5.75 -30.14 8.06
N THR A 128 6.92 -29.79 8.60
CA THR A 128 7.96 -30.75 9.03
C THR A 128 7.40 -31.88 9.91
N VAL A 129 6.48 -31.56 10.83
CA VAL A 129 5.82 -32.56 11.68
C VAL A 129 4.99 -33.55 10.85
N GLU A 130 4.21 -33.06 9.90
CA GLU A 130 3.38 -33.88 9.01
C GLU A 130 4.24 -34.76 8.09
N LYS A 131 5.37 -34.25 7.60
CA LYS A 131 6.34 -35.04 6.82
C LYS A 131 6.91 -36.19 7.65
N THR A 132 7.30 -35.95 8.90
CA THR A 132 7.78 -37.03 9.78
C THR A 132 6.71 -38.08 10.11
N GLU A 133 5.44 -37.67 10.23
CA GLU A 133 4.33 -38.61 10.41
C GLU A 133 4.09 -39.45 9.14
N LEU A 134 4.12 -38.82 7.96
CA LEU A 134 4.00 -39.51 6.67
C LEU A 134 5.12 -40.54 6.49
N GLU A 135 6.36 -40.21 6.83
CA GLU A 135 7.49 -41.13 6.78
C GLU A 135 7.30 -42.35 7.71
N LYS A 136 6.73 -42.14 8.91
CA LYS A 136 6.41 -43.24 9.83
C LYS A 136 5.33 -44.14 9.24
N PHE A 137 4.26 -43.59 8.66
CA PHE A 137 3.22 -44.38 8.01
C PHE A 137 3.76 -45.15 6.81
N TYR A 138 4.62 -44.52 6.02
CA TYR A 138 5.25 -45.17 4.87
C TYR A 138 6.14 -46.35 5.30
N LYS A 139 6.93 -46.19 6.36
CA LYS A 139 7.72 -47.29 6.94
C LYS A 139 6.83 -48.42 7.45
N LEU A 140 5.76 -48.11 8.17
CA LEU A 140 4.88 -49.13 8.77
C LEU A 140 4.02 -49.88 7.75
N LEU A 141 3.58 -49.21 6.68
CA LEU A 141 2.57 -49.72 5.75
C LEU A 141 3.15 -50.22 4.42
N ILE A 142 4.29 -49.67 3.97
CA ILE A 142 4.91 -49.97 2.67
C ILE A 142 6.26 -50.66 2.84
N LYS A 143 7.17 -50.06 3.61
CA LYS A 143 8.54 -50.55 3.80
C LYS A 143 8.62 -51.49 5.01
N LYS A 144 7.98 -52.65 4.85
CA LYS A 144 7.92 -53.71 5.87
C LYS A 144 9.30 -54.25 6.25
#